data_AF-A0A350QCP7-F1
#
_entry.id   AF-A0A350QCP7-F1
#
_cell.length_a   1.000
_cell.length_b   1.000
_cell.length_c   1.000
_cell.angle_alpha   90.00
_cell.angle_beta   90.00
_cell.angle_gamma   90.00
#
_symmetry.space_group_name_H-M   'P 1'
#
loop_
_entity.id
_entity.type
_entity.pdbx_description
1 polymer ?
#
loop_
_entity_poly.entity_id
_entity_poly.type
_entity_poly.pdbx_seq_one_letter_code
_entity_poly.pdbx_strand_id
1 'polypeptide(L)'
;SIMSGWNPRRYECFPDIVDACAEGGSSLFGTGLNPGLSYELALLGSSICHEVESVYISTCERQSTLSPVFLEKFGFGRTEEELARTEGGARAIFDNLLQITDLICRELGLAHDGNELTHEYEPATRDYDEKILIRKGTMAGLVVKASSTHGGVPKATIELRFLLGTDYVSQEFLADAPKQGWIEVDVRGTPGSRLTHEIYADEKVVKTRSTGTKAVNAIPFVCAAAPGLLSPLDLPLPRMLKPQA
;
A
#
# COMPACT_ATOMS: atom_id res chain seq x y z
N SER A 1 9.48 2.65 0.92
CA SER A 1 8.87 2.52 -0.41
C SER A 1 7.37 2.40 -0.21
N ILE A 2 6.53 3.01 -1.05
CA ILE A 2 5.06 2.80 -1.01
C ILE A 2 4.63 1.54 -1.78
N MET A 3 5.61 0.72 -2.18
CA MET A 3 5.44 -0.55 -2.89
C MET A 3 6.06 -1.71 -2.09
N SER A 4 6.33 -1.50 -0.80
CA SER A 4 6.97 -2.51 0.04
C SER A 4 5.94 -3.31 0.80
N GLY A 5 5.96 -4.62 0.60
CA GLY A 5 4.90 -5.53 0.99
C GLY A 5 4.67 -6.41 -0.21
N TRP A 6 4.92 -7.70 -0.04
CA TRP A 6 4.79 -8.68 -1.11
C TRP A 6 4.26 -9.99 -0.53
N ASN A 7 3.67 -10.83 -1.37
CA ASN A 7 3.18 -12.15 -1.00
C ASN A 7 4.06 -13.20 -1.71
N PRO A 8 5.12 -13.70 -1.04
CA PRO A 8 6.05 -14.64 -1.66
C PRO A 8 5.45 -16.03 -1.91
N ARG A 9 4.21 -16.30 -1.46
CA ARG A 9 3.58 -17.62 -1.51
C ARG A 9 2.61 -17.81 -2.69
N ARG A 10 2.27 -16.75 -3.45
CA ARG A 10 1.35 -16.85 -4.61
C ARG A 10 2.09 -16.97 -5.94
N TYR A 11 3.06 -16.09 -6.12
CA TYR A 11 3.96 -16.14 -7.24
C TYR A 11 5.21 -16.74 -6.66
N GLU A 12 5.56 -17.96 -7.08
CA GLU A 12 6.93 -18.43 -6.89
C GLU A 12 7.82 -17.28 -7.35
N CYS A 13 8.44 -16.59 -6.40
CA CYS A 13 9.58 -15.76 -6.72
C CYS A 13 10.54 -16.59 -7.56
N PHE A 14 11.29 -15.93 -8.43
CA PHE A 14 12.34 -16.57 -9.22
C PHE A 14 13.04 -17.61 -8.35
N PRO A 15 12.91 -18.92 -8.64
CA PRO A 15 13.48 -19.98 -7.81
C PRO A 15 14.95 -19.69 -7.45
N ASP A 16 15.66 -19.04 -8.38
CA ASP A 16 17.00 -18.47 -8.20
C ASP A 16 17.18 -17.62 -6.93
N ILE A 17 16.20 -16.79 -6.53
CA ILE A 17 16.28 -15.97 -5.31
C ILE A 17 16.12 -16.84 -4.06
N VAL A 18 15.21 -17.81 -4.09
CA VAL A 18 15.04 -18.76 -2.97
C VAL A 18 16.27 -19.61 -2.80
N ASP A 19 16.82 -20.10 -3.91
CA ASP A 19 18.05 -20.89 -3.93
C ASP A 19 19.24 -20.06 -3.42
N ALA A 20 19.38 -18.81 -3.85
CA ALA A 20 20.42 -17.90 -3.36
C ALA A 20 20.25 -17.59 -1.86
N CYS A 21 19.01 -17.40 -1.39
CA CYS A 21 18.72 -17.23 0.03
C CYS A 21 19.14 -18.47 0.83
N ALA A 22 18.81 -19.67 0.33
CA ALA A 22 19.17 -20.94 0.97
C ALA A 22 20.69 -21.16 1.00
N GLU A 23 21.39 -20.93 -0.12
CA GLU A 23 22.84 -21.03 -0.22
C GLU A 23 23.56 -20.03 0.70
N GLY A 24 23.08 -18.79 0.74
CA GLY A 24 23.66 -17.72 1.54
C GLY A 24 23.23 -17.71 3.02
N GLY A 25 22.31 -18.59 3.43
CA GLY A 25 21.73 -18.55 4.78
C GLY A 25 21.03 -17.22 5.10
N SER A 26 20.41 -16.59 4.11
CA SER A 26 19.84 -15.24 4.21
C SER A 26 18.34 -15.21 3.96
N SER A 27 17.68 -14.16 4.46
CA SER A 27 16.24 -13.98 4.30
C SER A 27 15.93 -12.60 3.71
N LEU A 28 14.91 -12.53 2.84
CA LEU A 28 14.46 -11.30 2.21
C LEU A 28 13.05 -10.95 2.68
N PHE A 29 12.90 -9.72 3.19
CA PHE A 29 11.64 -9.24 3.76
C PHE A 29 11.28 -7.85 3.20
N GLY A 30 10.10 -7.73 2.59
CA GLY A 30 9.53 -6.47 2.12
C GLY A 30 8.57 -5.88 3.15
N THR A 31 8.80 -4.64 3.62
CA THR A 31 7.94 -3.98 4.61
C THR A 31 7.83 -2.48 4.42
N GLY A 32 6.70 -1.91 4.84
CA GLY A 32 6.47 -0.47 4.87
C GLY A 32 5.15 -0.13 5.57
N LEU A 33 4.55 1.00 5.21
CA LEU A 33 3.29 1.40 5.82
C LEU A 33 2.09 1.06 4.94
N ASN A 34 2.21 1.25 3.63
CA ASN A 34 1.14 1.08 2.67
C ASN A 34 1.69 0.61 1.31
N PRO A 35 1.60 -0.69 0.95
CA PRO A 35 1.18 -1.78 1.84
C PRO A 35 2.17 -1.98 3.00
N GLY A 36 1.74 -2.68 4.05
CA GLY A 36 2.55 -2.93 5.24
C GLY A 36 1.71 -2.90 6.50
N LEU A 37 1.78 -1.78 7.22
CA LEU A 37 0.89 -1.49 8.34
C LEU A 37 -0.60 -1.65 7.95
N SER A 38 -0.98 -1.25 6.73
CA SER A 38 -2.39 -1.28 6.30
C SER A 38 -3.02 -2.68 6.29
N TYR A 39 -2.33 -3.70 5.74
CA TYR A 39 -2.84 -5.08 5.78
C TYR A 39 -2.64 -5.73 7.16
N GLU A 40 -1.62 -5.33 7.94
CA GLU A 40 -1.45 -5.80 9.33
C GLU A 40 -2.63 -5.37 10.20
N LEU A 41 -3.11 -4.14 10.02
CA LEU A 41 -4.32 -3.65 10.67
C LEU A 41 -5.56 -4.44 10.22
N ALA A 42 -5.66 -4.85 8.96
CA ALA A 42 -6.77 -5.71 8.52
C ALA A 42 -6.78 -7.07 9.22
N LEU A 43 -5.61 -7.72 9.30
CA LEU A 43 -5.47 -9.01 9.99
C LEU A 43 -5.68 -8.89 11.51
N LEU A 44 -5.26 -7.79 12.11
CA LEU A 44 -5.58 -7.49 13.51
C LEU A 44 -7.07 -7.23 13.69
N GLY A 45 -7.70 -6.46 12.78
CA GLY A 45 -9.12 -6.15 12.81
C GLY A 45 -9.99 -7.40 12.72
N SER A 46 -9.57 -8.41 11.96
CA SER A 46 -10.27 -9.69 11.88
C SER A 46 -10.15 -10.56 13.13
N SER A 47 -9.25 -10.27 14.07
CA SER A 47 -8.98 -11.15 15.21
C SER A 47 -10.14 -11.25 16.21
N ILE A 48 -11.16 -10.39 16.08
CA ILE A 48 -12.38 -10.39 16.90
C ILE A 48 -13.61 -10.91 16.14
N CYS A 49 -13.44 -11.28 14.87
CA CYS A 49 -14.51 -11.75 14.00
C CYS A 49 -14.65 -13.28 14.13
N HIS A 50 -15.88 -13.77 14.23
CA HIS A 50 -16.19 -15.20 14.06
C HIS A 50 -16.10 -15.60 12.59
N GLU A 51 -16.63 -14.75 11.70
CA GLU A 51 -16.59 -14.89 10.24
C GLU A 51 -16.22 -13.55 9.62
N VAL A 52 -15.43 -13.58 8.54
CA VAL A 52 -15.09 -12.40 7.72
C VAL A 52 -15.71 -12.58 6.34
N GLU A 53 -16.38 -11.55 5.86
CA GLU A 53 -17.02 -11.52 4.54
C GLU A 53 -16.16 -10.79 3.51
N SER A 54 -15.54 -9.67 3.93
CA SER A 54 -14.66 -8.85 3.08
C SER A 54 -13.79 -7.92 3.90
N VAL A 55 -12.71 -7.45 3.28
CA VAL A 55 -11.80 -6.43 3.80
C VAL A 55 -11.70 -5.27 2.83
N TYR A 56 -11.84 -4.04 3.32
CA TYR A 56 -11.60 -2.82 2.55
C TYR A 56 -10.59 -1.94 3.28
N ILE A 57 -9.49 -1.63 2.62
CA ILE A 57 -8.45 -0.73 3.12
C ILE A 57 -8.49 0.52 2.25
N SER A 58 -8.68 1.68 2.85
CA SER A 58 -8.63 2.98 2.17
C SER A 58 -7.53 3.85 2.77
N THR A 59 -6.76 4.51 1.91
CA THR A 59 -5.67 5.41 2.31
C THR A 59 -5.68 6.67 1.48
N CYS A 60 -5.29 7.80 2.07
CA CYS A 60 -5.12 9.05 1.35
C CYS A 60 -3.79 9.72 1.68
N GLU A 61 -3.03 10.05 0.65
CA GLU A 61 -1.64 10.48 0.77
C GLU A 61 -1.36 11.77 0.02
N ARG A 62 -1.02 12.82 0.78
CA ARG A 62 -0.30 13.97 0.24
C ARG A 62 1.08 13.54 -0.25
N GLN A 63 1.38 13.84 -1.50
CA GLN A 63 2.63 13.53 -2.19
C GLN A 63 3.52 14.76 -2.40
N SER A 64 3.07 15.98 -2.05
CA SER A 64 3.86 17.21 -2.15
C SER A 64 5.22 17.16 -1.46
N THR A 65 5.43 16.26 -0.48
CA THR A 65 6.72 16.08 0.19
C THR A 65 7.71 15.21 -0.58
N LEU A 66 7.26 14.45 -1.59
CA LEU A 66 8.14 13.63 -2.43
C LEU A 66 9.14 14.48 -3.24
N SER A 67 10.24 13.85 -3.65
CA SER A 67 11.19 14.47 -4.58
C SER A 67 10.62 14.58 -5.99
N PRO A 68 11.08 15.53 -6.83
CA PRO A 68 10.69 15.66 -8.23
C PRO A 68 10.65 14.34 -9.01
N VAL A 69 11.71 13.52 -8.89
CA VAL A 69 11.83 12.20 -9.56
C VAL A 69 10.67 11.26 -9.23
N PHE A 70 10.20 11.24 -7.98
CA PHE A 70 9.09 10.38 -7.59
C PHE A 70 7.75 10.93 -8.07
N LEU A 71 7.56 12.26 -8.03
CA LEU A 71 6.35 12.90 -8.57
C LEU A 71 6.21 12.59 -10.07
N GLU A 72 7.27 12.76 -10.85
CA GLU A 72 7.30 12.44 -12.28
C GLU A 72 7.07 10.95 -12.55
N LYS A 73 7.64 10.08 -11.71
CA LYS A 73 7.45 8.62 -11.82
C LYS A 73 5.99 8.19 -11.59
N PHE A 74 5.28 8.85 -10.67
CA PHE A 74 3.85 8.60 -10.45
C PHE A 74 2.96 9.27 -11.51
N GLY A 75 3.52 10.10 -12.39
CA GLY A 75 2.79 10.73 -13.47
C GLY A 75 2.20 12.09 -13.14
N PHE A 76 2.55 12.69 -11.99
CA PHE A 76 2.13 14.07 -11.68
C PHE A 76 2.59 15.04 -12.77
N GLY A 77 1.69 15.93 -13.19
CA GLY A 77 1.95 16.88 -14.27
C GLY A 77 1.76 16.34 -15.69
N ARG A 78 1.51 15.04 -15.85
CA ARG A 78 1.19 14.45 -17.16
C ARG A 78 -0.30 14.63 -17.50
N THR A 79 -0.58 14.76 -18.78
CA THR A 79 -1.94 14.69 -19.33
C THR A 79 -2.46 13.25 -19.32
N GLU A 80 -3.78 13.08 -19.40
CA GLU A 80 -4.40 11.76 -19.52
C GLU A 80 -3.89 10.98 -20.74
N GLU A 81 -3.65 11.66 -21.86
CA GLU A 81 -3.09 11.06 -23.08
C GLU A 81 -1.66 10.54 -22.86
N GLU A 82 -0.81 11.29 -22.15
CA GLU A 82 0.55 10.85 -21.82
C GLU A 82 0.55 9.67 -20.83
N LEU A 83 -0.38 9.67 -19.88
CA LEU A 83 -0.56 8.57 -18.93
C LEU A 83 -1.03 7.29 -19.64
N ALA A 84 -1.99 7.40 -20.55
CA ALA A 84 -2.48 6.28 -21.35
C ALA A 84 -1.41 5.66 -22.26
N ARG A 85 -0.43 6.46 -22.71
CA ARG A 85 0.70 6.00 -23.53
C ARG A 85 1.84 5.38 -22.72
N THR A 86 1.82 5.46 -21.39
CA THR A 86 2.87 4.91 -20.54
C THR A 86 2.76 3.39 -20.55
N GLU A 87 3.80 2.68 -21.01
CA GLU A 87 3.82 1.21 -21.03
C GLU A 87 3.53 0.62 -19.64
N GLY A 88 2.51 -0.24 -19.56
CA GLY A 88 2.03 -0.82 -18.31
C GLY A 88 1.29 0.15 -17.37
N GLY A 89 1.34 1.46 -17.62
CA GLY A 89 0.59 2.50 -16.90
C GLY A 89 0.70 2.43 -15.38
N ALA A 90 -0.37 2.83 -14.68
CA ALA A 90 -0.49 2.65 -13.23
C ALA A 90 -0.34 1.18 -12.82
N ARG A 91 -0.76 0.23 -13.67
CA ARG A 91 -0.66 -1.20 -13.37
C ARG A 91 0.77 -1.66 -13.12
N ALA A 92 1.74 -1.23 -13.93
CA ALA A 92 3.15 -1.58 -13.72
C ALA A 92 3.71 -1.11 -12.37
N ILE A 93 3.13 -0.06 -11.78
CA ILE A 93 3.57 0.49 -10.50
C ILE A 93 2.87 -0.20 -9.32
N PHE A 94 1.59 -0.57 -9.49
CA PHE A 94 0.72 -0.99 -8.38
C PHE A 94 0.28 -2.46 -8.42
N ASP A 95 0.79 -3.26 -9.36
CA ASP A 95 0.46 -4.70 -9.46
C ASP A 95 0.76 -5.47 -8.16
N ASN A 96 1.76 -5.03 -7.39
CA ASN A 96 2.09 -5.62 -6.10
C ASN A 96 0.92 -5.58 -5.09
N LEU A 97 -0.02 -4.65 -5.22
CA LEU A 97 -1.20 -4.59 -4.36
C LEU A 97 -2.11 -5.79 -4.52
N LEU A 98 -2.20 -6.37 -5.74
CA LEU A 98 -2.97 -7.59 -6.00
C LEU A 98 -2.39 -8.79 -5.25
N GLN A 99 -1.08 -8.79 -5.00
CA GLN A 99 -0.42 -9.81 -4.19
C GLN A 99 -0.85 -9.71 -2.71
N ILE A 100 -1.09 -8.48 -2.24
CA ILE A 100 -1.48 -8.22 -0.84
C ILE A 100 -2.95 -8.51 -0.61
N THR A 101 -3.84 -8.13 -1.52
CA THR A 101 -5.26 -8.51 -1.41
C THR A 101 -5.42 -10.02 -1.43
N ASP A 102 -4.60 -10.72 -2.22
CA ASP A 102 -4.54 -12.18 -2.20
C ASP A 102 -4.07 -12.74 -0.86
N LEU A 103 -2.99 -12.18 -0.30
CA LEU A 103 -2.49 -12.59 1.02
C LEU A 103 -3.61 -12.47 2.06
N ILE A 104 -4.32 -11.34 2.09
CA ILE A 104 -5.45 -11.14 3.00
C ILE A 104 -6.52 -12.22 2.78
N CYS A 105 -6.92 -12.50 1.54
CA CYS A 105 -7.91 -13.52 1.26
C CYS A 105 -7.45 -14.92 1.70
N ARG A 106 -6.20 -15.31 1.42
CA ARG A 106 -5.67 -16.62 1.81
C ARG A 106 -5.62 -16.79 3.32
N GLU A 107 -5.17 -15.77 4.03
CA GLU A 107 -4.95 -15.83 5.48
C GLU A 107 -6.26 -15.76 6.27
N LEU A 108 -7.30 -15.13 5.72
CA LEU A 108 -8.64 -15.09 6.29
C LEU A 108 -9.58 -16.17 5.73
N GLY A 109 -9.09 -17.06 4.87
CA GLY A 109 -9.90 -18.13 4.28
C GLY A 109 -11.02 -17.64 3.36
N LEU A 110 -10.90 -16.43 2.79
CA LEU A 110 -11.89 -15.88 1.86
C LEU A 110 -11.73 -16.57 0.50
N ALA A 111 -12.81 -17.16 -0.01
CA ALA A 111 -12.85 -17.65 -1.39
C ALA A 111 -12.54 -16.50 -2.36
N HIS A 112 -11.67 -16.74 -3.34
CA HIS A 112 -11.31 -15.81 -4.40
C HIS A 112 -10.81 -16.60 -5.62
N ASP A 113 -11.21 -16.17 -6.82
CA ASP A 113 -10.89 -16.81 -8.11
C ASP A 113 -10.39 -15.83 -9.16
N GLY A 114 -10.39 -14.53 -8.85
CA GLY A 114 -9.96 -13.47 -9.76
C GLY A 114 -9.31 -12.31 -9.04
N ASN A 115 -8.89 -11.32 -9.82
CA ASN A 115 -8.44 -10.04 -9.32
C ASN A 115 -8.76 -8.92 -10.31
N GLU A 116 -8.78 -7.69 -9.81
CA GLU A 116 -9.06 -6.49 -10.59
C GLU A 116 -8.15 -5.35 -10.11
N LEU A 117 -7.62 -4.56 -11.06
CA LEU A 117 -6.90 -3.33 -10.77
C LEU A 117 -7.50 -2.20 -11.60
N THR A 118 -8.09 -1.21 -10.95
CA THR A 118 -8.62 0.01 -11.58
C THR A 118 -7.83 1.23 -11.12
N HIS A 119 -7.86 2.28 -11.94
CA HIS A 119 -7.26 3.56 -11.59
C HIS A 119 -8.04 4.72 -12.21
N GLU A 120 -8.04 5.85 -11.51
CA GLU A 120 -8.71 7.08 -11.92
C GLU A 120 -7.79 8.28 -11.66
N TYR A 121 -7.64 9.16 -12.64
CA TYR A 121 -6.79 10.35 -12.54
C TYR A 121 -7.62 11.57 -12.14
N GLU A 122 -7.05 12.40 -11.26
CA GLU A 122 -7.62 13.67 -10.88
C GLU A 122 -6.82 14.82 -11.50
N PRO A 123 -7.45 15.69 -12.31
CA PRO A 123 -6.79 16.84 -12.89
C PRO A 123 -6.55 17.93 -11.83
N ALA A 124 -5.43 18.64 -11.98
CA ALA A 124 -5.07 19.79 -11.18
C ALA A 124 -6.12 20.90 -11.34
N THR A 125 -6.62 21.43 -10.23
CA THR A 125 -7.57 22.55 -10.23
C THR A 125 -6.89 23.91 -10.49
N ARG A 126 -5.58 23.98 -10.25
CA ARG A 126 -4.70 25.14 -10.47
C ARG A 126 -3.25 24.70 -10.72
N ASP A 127 -2.43 25.62 -11.18
CA ASP A 127 -1.01 25.37 -11.43
C ASP A 127 -0.21 25.18 -10.12
N TYR A 128 0.84 24.37 -10.20
CA TYR A 128 1.87 24.19 -9.18
C TYR A 128 3.26 24.28 -9.84
N ASP A 129 4.15 25.06 -9.24
CA ASP A 129 5.49 25.35 -9.77
C ASP A 129 6.51 25.52 -8.64
N GLU A 130 6.56 24.55 -7.71
CA GLU A 130 7.57 24.55 -6.64
C GLU A 130 8.66 23.49 -6.87
N LYS A 131 8.26 22.23 -7.12
CA LYS A 131 9.19 21.09 -7.30
C LYS A 131 9.27 20.62 -8.74
N ILE A 132 8.13 20.58 -9.41
CA ILE A 132 7.95 20.29 -10.83
C ILE A 132 6.81 21.18 -11.32
N LEU A 133 6.77 21.45 -12.62
CA LEU A 133 5.65 22.16 -13.21
C LEU A 133 4.47 21.20 -13.40
N ILE A 134 3.35 21.50 -12.77
CA ILE A 134 2.05 20.82 -12.95
C ILE A 134 1.06 21.88 -13.36
N ARG A 135 0.57 21.83 -14.59
CA ARG A 135 -0.44 22.78 -15.08
C ARG A 135 -1.84 22.34 -14.70
N LYS A 136 -2.74 23.29 -14.52
CA LYS A 136 -4.18 23.04 -14.41
C LYS A 136 -4.64 22.10 -15.54
N GLY A 137 -5.41 21.08 -15.18
CA GLY A 137 -5.89 20.05 -16.11
C GLY A 137 -4.94 18.86 -16.31
N THR A 138 -3.69 18.92 -15.85
CA THR A 138 -2.77 17.76 -15.81
C THR A 138 -2.91 17.04 -14.47
N MET A 139 -2.41 15.80 -14.37
CA MET A 139 -2.63 14.96 -13.19
C MET A 139 -2.07 15.58 -11.90
N ALA A 140 -2.95 15.78 -10.91
CA ALA A 140 -2.62 16.19 -9.54
C ALA A 140 -3.11 15.20 -8.49
N GLY A 141 -3.86 14.17 -8.88
CA GLY A 141 -4.21 13.05 -8.02
C GLY A 141 -4.44 11.77 -8.80
N LEU A 142 -4.46 10.67 -8.08
CA LEU A 142 -4.59 9.32 -8.59
C LEU A 142 -5.32 8.48 -7.54
N VAL A 143 -6.33 7.74 -7.96
CA VAL A 143 -6.90 6.63 -7.18
C VAL A 143 -6.50 5.34 -7.86
N VAL A 144 -6.06 4.36 -7.08
CA VAL A 144 -5.82 3.00 -7.53
C VAL A 144 -6.59 2.05 -6.62
N LYS A 145 -7.38 1.15 -7.19
CA LYS A 145 -8.08 0.09 -6.44
C LYS A 145 -7.59 -1.25 -6.92
N ALA A 146 -6.94 -2.00 -6.03
CA ALA A 146 -6.57 -3.39 -6.25
C ALA A 146 -7.53 -4.27 -5.46
N SER A 147 -8.10 -5.30 -6.10
CA SER A 147 -9.05 -6.20 -5.46
C SER A 147 -8.75 -7.66 -5.81
N SER A 148 -8.80 -8.54 -4.81
CA SER A 148 -9.04 -9.97 -5.02
C SER A 148 -10.55 -10.21 -5.03
N THR A 149 -11.03 -10.97 -6.00
CA THR A 149 -12.47 -11.14 -6.28
C THR A 149 -12.88 -12.61 -6.26
N HIS A 150 -14.17 -12.86 -5.99
CA HIS A 150 -14.79 -14.18 -6.15
C HIS A 150 -16.09 -14.03 -6.94
N GLY A 151 -16.20 -14.69 -8.10
CA GLY A 151 -17.34 -14.50 -9.00
C GLY A 151 -17.54 -13.03 -9.40
N GLY A 152 -16.44 -12.27 -9.53
CA GLY A 152 -16.46 -10.84 -9.83
C GLY A 152 -16.76 -9.91 -8.65
N VAL A 153 -17.05 -10.44 -7.45
CA VAL A 153 -17.32 -9.62 -6.26
C VAL A 153 -16.03 -9.42 -5.45
N PRO A 154 -15.62 -8.18 -5.12
CA PRO A 154 -14.45 -7.92 -4.29
C PRO A 154 -14.55 -8.55 -2.90
N LYS A 155 -13.47 -9.20 -2.46
CA LYS A 155 -13.31 -9.83 -1.14
C LYS A 155 -12.25 -9.18 -0.29
N ALA A 156 -11.16 -8.74 -0.90
CA ALA A 156 -10.19 -7.86 -0.26
C ALA A 156 -9.83 -6.76 -1.24
N THR A 157 -9.93 -5.49 -0.82
CA THR A 157 -9.63 -4.33 -1.64
C THR A 157 -8.67 -3.40 -0.91
N ILE A 158 -7.68 -2.90 -1.64
CA ILE A 158 -6.83 -1.77 -1.24
C ILE A 158 -7.11 -0.61 -2.19
N GLU A 159 -7.66 0.47 -1.66
CA GLU A 159 -7.80 1.76 -2.33
C GLU A 159 -6.68 2.71 -1.87
N LEU A 160 -5.85 3.12 -2.83
CA LEU A 160 -4.80 4.12 -2.65
C LEU A 160 -5.23 5.43 -3.31
N ARG A 161 -5.38 6.49 -2.53
CA ARG A 161 -5.62 7.84 -3.04
C ARG A 161 -4.37 8.68 -2.85
N PHE A 162 -3.74 9.08 -3.94
CA PHE A 162 -2.61 10.00 -3.94
C PHE A 162 -3.07 11.36 -4.45
N LEU A 163 -2.59 12.41 -3.81
CA LEU A 163 -2.85 13.78 -4.24
C LEU A 163 -1.64 14.65 -3.98
N LEU A 164 -1.43 15.65 -4.81
CA LEU A 164 -0.33 16.60 -4.65
C LEU A 164 -0.50 17.34 -3.32
N GLY A 165 -1.66 17.97 -3.15
CA GLY A 165 -2.12 18.64 -1.93
C GLY A 165 -3.62 18.90 -2.06
N THR A 166 -4.30 19.10 -0.93
CA THR A 166 -5.77 19.29 -0.89
C THR A 166 -6.23 20.48 -1.72
N ASP A 167 -5.37 21.48 -1.86
CA ASP A 167 -5.67 22.71 -2.58
C ASP A 167 -5.48 22.60 -4.11
N TYR A 168 -5.04 21.43 -4.60
CA TYR A 168 -4.76 21.19 -6.02
C TYR A 168 -5.71 20.18 -6.67
N VAL A 169 -6.65 19.62 -5.91
CA VAL A 169 -7.64 18.64 -6.35
C VAL A 169 -9.05 19.14 -6.04
N SER A 170 -10.07 18.54 -6.66
CA SER A 170 -11.47 18.88 -6.41
C SER A 170 -11.96 18.43 -5.04
N GLN A 171 -13.03 19.08 -4.54
CA GLN A 171 -13.68 18.66 -3.30
C GLN A 171 -14.38 17.30 -3.45
N GLU A 172 -14.87 16.98 -4.65
CA GLU A 172 -15.45 15.67 -4.97
C GLU A 172 -14.41 14.57 -4.81
N PHE A 173 -13.20 14.77 -5.33
CA PHE A 173 -12.09 13.83 -5.15
C PHE A 173 -11.69 13.61 -3.68
N LEU A 174 -11.86 14.63 -2.84
CA LEU A 174 -11.56 14.56 -1.40
C LEU A 174 -12.69 13.89 -0.59
N ALA A 175 -13.94 13.94 -1.08
CA ALA A 175 -15.10 13.44 -0.35
C ALA A 175 -15.05 11.92 -0.09
N ASP A 176 -14.38 11.19 -0.99
CA ASP A 176 -14.19 9.73 -0.93
C ASP A 176 -12.89 9.31 -0.21
N ALA A 177 -12.08 10.27 0.27
CA ALA A 177 -10.92 9.96 1.09
C ALA A 177 -11.34 9.38 2.46
N PRO A 178 -10.45 8.64 3.16
CA PRO A 178 -10.64 8.28 4.56
C PRO A 178 -11.09 9.49 5.38
N LYS A 179 -12.15 9.33 6.16
CA LYS A 179 -12.76 10.40 6.96
C LYS A 179 -12.03 10.60 8.29
N GLN A 180 -11.34 9.56 8.75
CA GLN A 180 -10.64 9.50 10.02
C GLN A 180 -9.25 8.89 9.83
N GLY A 181 -8.24 9.70 10.10
CA GLY A 181 -6.85 9.28 10.04
C GLY A 181 -6.32 9.07 8.63
N TRP A 182 -5.15 8.44 8.55
CA TRP A 182 -4.40 8.21 7.32
C TRP A 182 -4.78 6.90 6.63
N ILE A 183 -5.07 5.86 7.43
CA ILE A 183 -5.59 4.57 6.98
C ILE A 183 -6.95 4.33 7.64
N GLU A 184 -7.93 3.94 6.84
CA GLU A 184 -9.17 3.32 7.27
C GLU A 184 -9.21 1.86 6.83
N VAL A 185 -9.50 0.94 7.75
CA VAL A 185 -9.68 -0.48 7.48
C VAL A 185 -11.06 -0.91 7.94
N ASP A 186 -11.86 -1.45 7.03
CA ASP A 186 -13.17 -2.03 7.26
C ASP A 186 -13.10 -3.55 7.05
N VAL A 187 -13.15 -4.31 8.15
CA VAL A 187 -13.27 -5.77 8.13
C VAL A 187 -14.75 -6.09 8.37
N ARG A 188 -15.46 -6.46 7.32
CA ARG A 188 -16.87 -6.84 7.40
C ARG A 188 -16.99 -8.29 7.79
N GLY A 189 -17.88 -8.59 8.72
CA GLY A 189 -18.01 -9.91 9.33
C GLY A 189 -18.94 -9.93 10.53
N THR A 190 -18.83 -10.97 11.35
CA THR A 190 -19.67 -11.15 12.55
C THR A 190 -18.83 -11.36 13.81
N PRO A 191 -18.73 -10.38 14.73
CA PRO A 191 -18.96 -8.96 14.45
C PRO A 191 -17.94 -8.44 13.44
N GLY A 192 -18.27 -7.34 12.76
CA GLY A 192 -17.29 -6.60 11.96
C GLY A 192 -16.36 -5.76 12.84
N SER A 193 -15.28 -5.26 12.24
CA SER A 193 -14.29 -4.42 12.91
C SER A 193 -13.85 -3.30 11.99
N ARG A 194 -13.82 -2.07 12.50
CA ARG A 194 -13.30 -0.91 11.79
C ARG A 194 -12.16 -0.29 12.58
N LEU A 195 -11.02 -0.12 11.91
CA LEU A 195 -9.83 0.51 12.49
C LEU A 195 -9.49 1.78 11.70
N THR A 196 -9.21 2.85 12.43
CA THR A 196 -8.69 4.10 11.89
C THR A 196 -7.29 4.31 12.49
N HIS A 197 -6.31 4.63 11.65
CA HIS A 197 -4.96 4.87 12.10
C HIS A 197 -4.45 6.20 11.54
N GLU A 198 -4.04 7.09 12.43
CA GLU A 198 -3.44 8.38 12.08
C GLU A 198 -1.95 8.42 12.42
N ILE A 199 -1.14 8.96 11.50
CA ILE A 199 0.26 9.27 11.79
C ILE A 199 0.34 10.72 12.23
N TYR A 200 0.58 10.93 13.53
CA TYR A 200 0.85 12.26 14.07
C TYR A 200 2.36 12.51 14.20
N ALA A 201 2.86 13.57 13.57
CA ALA A 201 4.20 14.09 13.82
C ALA A 201 4.36 15.50 13.23
N ASP A 202 5.43 16.20 13.65
CA ASP A 202 5.83 17.49 13.08
C ASP A 202 6.08 17.34 11.56
N GLU A 203 5.57 18.27 10.75
CA GLU A 203 5.53 18.21 9.28
C GLU A 203 6.90 17.88 8.66
N LYS A 204 7.99 18.32 9.30
CA LYS A 204 9.37 18.07 8.86
C LYS A 204 9.84 16.61 9.02
N VAL A 205 9.06 15.76 9.68
CA VAL A 205 9.50 14.44 10.15
C VAL A 205 8.84 13.26 9.40
N VAL A 206 7.84 13.48 8.54
CA VAL A 206 6.84 12.42 8.28
C VAL A 206 6.86 11.72 6.91
N LYS A 207 6.41 10.45 6.98
CA LYS A 207 6.21 9.36 6.01
C LYS A 207 7.42 8.47 5.74
N THR A 208 8.45 8.97 5.07
CA THR A 208 9.64 8.15 4.75
C THR A 208 10.33 7.65 6.01
N ARG A 209 10.35 8.45 7.09
CA ARG A 209 10.91 8.04 8.38
C ARG A 209 10.16 6.87 9.00
N SER A 210 8.83 6.90 9.06
CA SER A 210 8.03 5.83 9.66
C SER A 210 8.15 4.52 8.88
N THR A 211 8.18 4.59 7.54
CA THR A 211 8.50 3.42 6.71
C THR A 211 9.89 2.85 7.00
N GLY A 212 10.91 3.72 7.07
CA GLY A 212 12.27 3.30 7.40
C GLY A 212 12.40 2.71 8.81
N THR A 213 11.80 3.35 9.81
CA THR A 213 11.78 2.87 11.20
C THR A 213 11.13 1.50 11.33
N LYS A 214 10.05 1.24 10.59
CA LYS A 214 9.42 -0.09 10.58
C LYS A 214 10.36 -1.16 10.00
N ALA A 215 11.07 -0.84 8.92
CA ALA A 215 12.10 -1.73 8.37
C ALA A 215 13.23 -1.99 9.38
N VAL A 216 13.72 -0.96 10.07
CA VAL A 216 14.74 -1.09 11.12
C VAL A 216 14.27 -1.98 12.27
N ASN A 217 13.04 -1.78 12.75
CA ASN A 217 12.47 -2.61 13.82
C ASN A 217 12.23 -4.07 13.42
N ALA A 218 12.19 -4.38 12.12
CA ALA A 218 12.05 -5.75 11.62
C ALA A 218 13.39 -6.51 11.58
N ILE A 219 14.54 -5.82 11.55
CA ILE A 219 15.87 -6.41 11.33
C ILE A 219 16.14 -7.62 12.25
N PRO A 220 15.96 -7.54 13.58
CA PRO A 220 16.30 -8.66 14.45
C PRO A 220 15.45 -9.91 14.19
N PHE A 221 14.20 -9.72 13.77
CA PHE A 221 13.29 -10.82 13.45
C PHE A 221 13.63 -11.45 12.10
N VAL A 222 14.01 -10.63 11.10
CA VAL A 222 14.50 -11.12 9.80
C VAL A 222 15.78 -11.91 9.97
N CYS A 223 16.74 -11.43 10.76
CA CYS A 223 17.99 -12.15 11.03
C CYS A 223 17.79 -13.47 11.78
N ALA A 224 16.72 -13.59 12.57
CA ALA A 224 16.40 -14.82 13.32
C ALA A 224 15.50 -15.79 12.55
N ALA A 225 14.94 -15.37 11.42
CA ALA A 225 14.07 -16.20 10.60
C ALA A 225 14.87 -17.25 9.80
N ALA A 226 14.18 -18.28 9.33
CA ALA A 226 14.77 -19.22 8.39
C ALA A 226 15.13 -18.53 7.06
N PRO A 227 16.17 -19.00 6.35
CA PRO A 227 16.50 -18.49 5.02
C PRO A 227 15.33 -18.58 4.05
N GLY A 228 15.21 -17.61 3.16
CA GLY A 228 14.18 -17.57 2.12
C GLY A 228 13.40 -16.26 2.08
N LEU A 229 12.25 -16.29 1.41
CA LEU A 229 11.40 -15.13 1.28
C LEU A 229 10.36 -15.06 2.38
N LEU A 230 10.42 -13.98 3.15
CA LEU A 230 9.54 -13.79 4.29
C LEU A 230 8.30 -13.01 3.89
N SER A 231 7.15 -13.59 4.24
CA SER A 231 5.87 -12.92 4.37
C SER A 231 5.84 -12.10 5.67
N PRO A 232 5.02 -11.04 5.74
CA PRO A 232 4.73 -10.34 6.99
C PRO A 232 4.26 -11.24 8.14
N LEU A 233 3.74 -12.42 7.82
CA LEU A 233 3.23 -13.40 8.78
C LEU A 233 4.27 -14.42 9.24
N ASP A 234 5.45 -14.45 8.62
CA ASP A 234 6.57 -15.28 9.06
C ASP A 234 7.35 -14.62 10.21
N LEU A 235 7.02 -13.37 10.54
CA LEU A 235 7.66 -12.60 11.61
C LEU A 235 6.68 -12.33 12.77
N PRO A 236 7.18 -12.14 14.01
CA PRO A 236 6.35 -11.70 15.12
C PRO A 236 5.71 -10.33 14.86
N LEU A 237 4.62 -10.03 15.59
CA LEU A 237 3.96 -8.73 15.51
C LEU A 237 4.98 -7.58 15.65
N PRO A 238 5.04 -6.67 14.66
CA PRO A 238 5.98 -5.55 14.68
C PRO A 238 5.77 -4.67 15.92
N ARG A 239 6.87 -4.24 16.52
CA ARG A 239 6.87 -3.37 17.69
C ARG A 239 8.11 -2.49 17.73
N MET A 240 8.07 -1.40 18.50
CA MET A 240 9.25 -0.58 18.73
C MET A 240 10.31 -1.39 19.47
N LEU A 241 11.52 -1.41 18.93
CA LEU A 241 12.69 -1.97 19.59
C LEU A 241 13.55 -0.82 20.10
N LYS A 242 14.00 -0.91 21.35
CA LYS A 242 15.04 -0.01 21.85
C LYS A 242 16.37 -0.50 21.27
N PRO A 243 17.19 0.38 20.67
CA PRO A 243 18.57 0.03 20.37
C PRO A 243 19.25 -0.48 21.65
N GLN A 244 19.89 -1.63 21.59
CA GLN A 244 20.80 -2.03 22.66
C GLN A 244 21.99 -1.05 22.60
N ALA A 245 22.28 -0.41 23.74
CA ALA A 245 23.37 0.55 23.88
C ALA A 245 24.73 -0.14 23.75
#